data_AF-A0A428KLB9-F1
#
_entry.id   AF-A0A428KLB9-F1
#
_cell.length_a   1.000
_cell.length_b   1.000
_cell.length_c   1.000
_cell.angle_alpha   90.00
_cell.angle_beta   90.00
_cell.angle_gamma   90.00
#
_symmetry.space_group_name_H-M   'P 1'
#
loop_
_entity.id
_entity.type
_entity.pdbx_description
1 polymer ?
#
loop_
_entity_poly.entity_id
_entity_poly.type
_entity_poly.pdbx_seq_one_letter_code
_entity_poly.pdbx_strand_id
1 'polypeptide(L)'
;MKKVLLILIALLNVGLMSLHAQIVVRENAVIERAISKPRQFDSLSNITLQRNLVDYKKYIGYKLFYLPKAKNYKPQFKSQNKEVIDFLFSKQTASITKGSKMPFEKTMSAQAFGNLKGLNPLHLAQYNEQRKLYEKVDKTQTNIYLPYFYHERTDEVDGRISGAIGTMPDSVFGKYFTILDIQGKDPQASYDDKSLDNYKSLESIDLNNGNDWQVLGLKLTLRNESNKDTLYWVVNQARSIGAPFFLVPYFEKQRSLYVNKNIMLKSNDVSVPQLENLIDVNTGAITKIKYGEVWTCSDISFVDSKDSYYLNGFYFLKNGDREVKLELNNGLVQDYFMLESDYKKQQAENKKKEEQRQKEQQEQEKKARQESVKFRSDCIAQWGQKMGSYIADGKVMLGMNKQMCTAAWGSPIAVNRTTVKGLTAEQWVYGWGTYLYFGNGTLNAIQD
;
A
#
# COMPACT_ATOMS: atom_id res chain seq x y z
N MET A 1 26.20 -51.79 -69.70
CA MET A 1 26.26 -50.43 -69.13
C MET A 1 26.50 -50.56 -67.63
N LYS A 2 27.38 -49.69 -67.10
CA LYS A 2 28.14 -49.73 -65.82
C LYS A 2 27.35 -50.31 -64.62
N LYS A 3 27.86 -51.36 -63.91
CA LYS A 3 28.90 -51.37 -62.83
C LYS A 3 28.51 -50.46 -61.64
N VAL A 4 28.70 -50.76 -60.36
CA VAL A 4 29.28 -51.86 -59.58
C VAL A 4 28.89 -51.63 -58.09
N LEU A 5 28.76 -52.75 -57.37
CA LEU A 5 28.86 -53.02 -55.93
C LEU A 5 29.77 -52.09 -55.09
N LEU A 6 29.37 -51.72 -53.86
CA LEU A 6 30.05 -52.04 -52.56
C LEU A 6 29.70 -51.05 -51.42
N ILE A 7 29.46 -51.66 -50.27
CA ILE A 7 29.26 -51.10 -48.93
C ILE A 7 30.62 -50.64 -48.35
N LEU A 8 30.69 -49.51 -47.61
CA LEU A 8 31.42 -49.38 -46.34
C LEU A 8 31.21 -48.00 -45.64
N ILE A 9 30.76 -48.08 -44.39
CA ILE A 9 31.19 -47.38 -43.15
C ILE A 9 31.27 -45.83 -43.07
N ALA A 10 30.43 -45.31 -42.17
CA ALA A 10 30.55 -44.19 -41.21
C ALA A 10 31.53 -43.03 -41.48
N LEU A 11 31.00 -41.80 -41.36
CA LEU A 11 31.63 -40.69 -40.63
C LEU A 11 30.57 -39.66 -40.23
N LEU A 12 30.47 -39.39 -38.93
CA LEU A 12 29.82 -38.22 -38.35
C LEU A 12 30.30 -36.96 -39.06
N ASN A 13 29.38 -36.10 -39.49
CA ASN A 13 29.64 -34.67 -39.54
C ASN A 13 28.37 -33.91 -39.13
N VAL A 14 28.41 -33.46 -37.88
CA VAL A 14 27.51 -32.47 -37.31
C VAL A 14 27.79 -31.16 -38.04
N GLY A 15 26.98 -30.86 -39.06
CA GLY A 15 26.91 -29.54 -39.66
C GLY A 15 26.08 -28.62 -38.78
N LEU A 16 26.73 -27.90 -37.86
CA LEU A 16 26.16 -26.75 -37.18
C LEU A 16 25.66 -25.75 -38.23
N MET A 17 24.34 -25.65 -38.42
CA MET A 17 23.77 -24.45 -39.04
C MET A 17 23.81 -23.35 -37.98
N SER A 18 24.84 -22.51 -38.03
CA SER A 18 24.89 -21.26 -37.31
C SER A 18 23.77 -20.36 -37.85
N LEU A 19 22.71 -20.23 -37.05
CA LEU A 19 21.78 -19.11 -37.08
C LEU A 19 22.61 -17.85 -36.82
N HIS A 20 23.15 -17.26 -37.89
CA HIS A 20 23.73 -15.93 -37.80
C HIS A 20 22.57 -14.97 -37.55
N ALA A 21 22.51 -14.45 -36.32
CA ALA A 21 21.63 -13.34 -35.99
C ALA A 21 21.99 -12.18 -36.93
N GLN A 22 21.09 -11.83 -37.84
CA GLN A 22 21.28 -10.69 -38.72
C GLN A 22 21.18 -9.41 -37.87
N ILE A 23 22.29 -8.71 -37.71
CA ILE A 23 22.33 -7.43 -36.99
C ILE A 23 21.68 -6.39 -37.89
N VAL A 24 20.52 -5.87 -37.47
CA VAL A 24 19.84 -4.74 -38.13
C VAL A 24 20.25 -3.45 -37.41
N VAL A 25 20.91 -2.54 -38.12
CA VAL A 25 21.23 -1.19 -37.62
C VAL A 25 20.05 -0.28 -37.94
N ARG A 26 19.51 0.44 -36.94
CA ARG A 26 18.47 1.46 -37.13
C ARG A 26 19.10 2.85 -37.18
N GLU A 27 18.67 3.68 -38.14
CA GLU A 27 19.16 5.06 -38.31
C GLU A 27 18.47 6.09 -37.40
N ASN A 28 17.37 5.71 -36.74
CA ASN A 28 16.64 6.62 -35.84
C ASN A 28 17.03 6.41 -34.38
N ALA A 29 17.30 7.51 -33.67
CA ALA A 29 17.54 7.51 -32.24
C ALA A 29 16.33 6.89 -31.50
N VAL A 30 16.58 5.80 -30.78
CA VAL A 30 15.60 5.24 -29.84
C VAL A 30 15.49 6.24 -28.70
N ILE A 31 14.36 6.94 -28.61
CA ILE A 31 14.00 7.65 -27.38
C ILE A 31 13.62 6.56 -26.38
N GLU A 32 14.60 6.06 -25.64
CA GLU A 32 14.37 5.16 -24.51
C GLU A 32 13.67 5.96 -23.40
N ARG A 33 12.33 5.99 -23.43
CA ARG A 33 11.57 6.33 -22.22
C ARG A 33 11.93 5.27 -21.19
N ALA A 34 12.48 5.68 -20.05
CA ALA A 34 12.82 4.79 -18.96
C ALA A 34 11.55 4.02 -18.52
N ILE A 35 11.40 2.78 -18.96
CA ILE A 35 10.33 1.90 -18.50
C ILE A 35 10.75 1.45 -17.09
N SER A 36 10.20 2.09 -16.07
CA SER A 36 10.43 1.66 -14.70
C SER A 36 9.91 0.23 -14.54
N LYS A 37 10.80 -0.72 -14.22
CA LYS A 37 10.37 -2.08 -13.83
C LYS A 37 9.39 -1.94 -12.67
N PRO A 38 8.16 -2.51 -12.77
CA PRO A 38 7.20 -2.40 -11.69
C PRO A 38 7.83 -2.94 -10.40
N ARG A 39 7.74 -2.16 -9.32
CA ARG A 39 8.25 -2.59 -8.00
C ARG A 39 7.63 -3.94 -7.66
N GLN A 40 8.44 -4.88 -7.17
CA GLN A 40 7.94 -6.17 -6.70
C GLN A 40 6.88 -5.90 -5.62
N PHE A 41 5.68 -6.40 -5.85
CA PHE A 41 4.55 -6.17 -4.96
C PHE A 41 4.72 -6.99 -3.67
N ASP A 42 4.84 -6.31 -2.54
CA ASP A 42 5.07 -6.91 -1.22
C ASP A 42 3.83 -7.60 -0.62
N SER A 43 2.68 -7.49 -1.29
CA SER A 43 1.40 -8.03 -0.86
C SER A 43 0.99 -7.58 0.54
N LEU A 44 1.39 -6.37 0.96
CA LEU A 44 1.01 -5.78 2.24
C LEU A 44 -0.29 -4.97 2.20
N SER A 45 -0.84 -4.75 1.00
CA SER A 45 -2.12 -4.06 0.80
C SER A 45 -3.00 -4.85 -0.17
N ASN A 46 -4.31 -4.64 -0.12
CA ASN A 46 -5.22 -5.12 -1.15
C ASN A 46 -5.01 -4.35 -2.48
N ILE A 47 -5.87 -4.57 -3.48
CA ILE A 47 -5.98 -3.66 -4.61
C ILE A 47 -6.65 -2.35 -4.15
N THR A 48 -5.91 -1.24 -4.18
CA THR A 48 -6.37 0.06 -3.66
C THR A 48 -5.93 1.19 -4.58
N LEU A 49 -6.32 2.41 -4.24
CA LEU A 49 -5.74 3.62 -4.84
C LEU A 49 -4.21 3.64 -4.68
N GLN A 50 -3.50 3.95 -5.76
CA GLN A 50 -2.04 4.06 -5.78
C GLN A 50 -1.54 5.49 -5.54
N ARG A 51 -0.23 5.70 -5.56
CA ARG A 51 0.34 7.07 -5.54
C ARG A 51 0.49 7.61 -6.95
N ASN A 52 0.83 6.75 -7.91
CA ASN A 52 0.94 7.09 -9.32
C ASN A 52 0.13 6.10 -10.16
N LEU A 53 -0.32 6.55 -11.33
CA LEU A 53 -1.09 5.73 -12.26
C LEU A 53 -0.34 4.47 -12.71
N VAL A 54 0.97 4.56 -13.00
CA VAL A 54 1.75 3.40 -13.48
C VAL A 54 1.94 2.34 -12.39
N ASP A 55 1.82 2.69 -11.11
CA ASP A 55 2.03 1.76 -9.99
C ASP A 55 0.99 0.63 -9.97
N TYR A 56 -0.17 0.79 -10.63
CA TYR A 56 -1.15 -0.30 -10.78
C TYR A 56 -0.54 -1.54 -11.46
N LYS A 57 0.47 -1.38 -12.32
CA LYS A 57 1.15 -2.51 -12.99
C LYS A 57 1.75 -3.53 -12.04
N LYS A 58 2.03 -3.15 -10.78
CA LYS A 58 2.49 -4.08 -9.74
C LYS A 58 1.51 -5.23 -9.49
N TYR A 59 0.24 -5.08 -9.85
CA TYR A 59 -0.79 -6.10 -9.67
C TYR A 59 -0.86 -7.14 -10.80
N ILE A 60 -0.19 -6.91 -11.94
CA ILE A 60 -0.19 -7.83 -13.08
C ILE A 60 0.44 -9.18 -12.67
N GLY A 61 -0.21 -10.26 -13.09
CA GLY A 61 0.17 -11.64 -12.77
C GLY A 61 -0.47 -12.19 -11.49
N TYR A 62 -1.01 -11.33 -10.62
CA TYR A 62 -1.65 -11.76 -9.39
C TYR A 62 -3.12 -12.15 -9.56
N LYS A 63 -3.60 -13.00 -8.66
CA LYS A 63 -4.98 -13.48 -8.63
C LYS A 63 -5.87 -12.54 -7.80
N LEU A 64 -7.05 -12.25 -8.33
CA LEU A 64 -8.17 -11.65 -7.66
C LEU A 64 -9.20 -12.75 -7.33
N PHE A 65 -9.91 -12.55 -6.23
CA PHE A 65 -11.07 -13.32 -5.81
C PHE A 65 -12.29 -12.41 -5.87
N TYR A 66 -13.34 -12.83 -6.59
CA TYR A 66 -14.60 -12.08 -6.64
C TYR A 66 -15.43 -12.41 -5.40
N LEU A 67 -15.63 -11.42 -4.53
CA LEU A 67 -16.28 -11.63 -3.23
C LEU A 67 -17.73 -12.12 -3.41
N PRO A 68 -18.14 -13.18 -2.69
CA PRO A 68 -19.54 -13.58 -2.63
C PRO A 68 -20.44 -12.51 -2.00
N LYS A 69 -21.73 -12.56 -2.33
CA LYS A 69 -22.76 -11.76 -1.67
C LYS A 69 -22.91 -12.17 -0.20
N ALA A 70 -23.06 -11.17 0.68
CA ALA A 70 -23.45 -11.38 2.07
C ALA A 70 -24.92 -11.81 2.16
N LYS A 71 -25.22 -12.91 2.85
CA LYS A 71 -26.59 -13.44 2.95
C LYS A 71 -27.44 -12.60 3.90
N ASN A 72 -26.81 -11.97 4.89
CA ASN A 72 -27.49 -11.18 5.91
C ASN A 72 -27.67 -9.71 5.51
N TYR A 73 -27.09 -9.27 4.39
CA TYR A 73 -27.27 -7.92 3.87
C TYR A 73 -28.70 -7.69 3.40
N LYS A 74 -29.32 -6.62 3.91
CA LYS A 74 -30.63 -6.15 3.47
C LYS A 74 -30.49 -4.70 3.02
N PRO A 75 -30.73 -4.37 1.74
CA PRO A 75 -30.63 -3.00 1.27
C PRO A 75 -31.62 -2.12 2.03
N GLN A 76 -31.15 -0.97 2.54
CA GLN A 76 -31.96 -0.03 3.34
C GLN A 76 -33.09 0.60 2.52
N PHE A 77 -32.92 0.67 1.20
CA PHE A 77 -33.93 1.10 0.26
C PHE A 77 -34.36 -0.09 -0.61
N LYS A 78 -35.67 -0.29 -0.76
CA LYS A 78 -36.24 -1.16 -1.79
C LYS A 78 -36.03 -0.50 -3.16
N SER A 79 -34.78 -0.42 -3.62
CA SER A 79 -34.52 -0.13 -5.01
C SER A 79 -35.12 -1.28 -5.82
N GLN A 80 -36.03 -0.96 -6.75
CA GLN A 80 -36.49 -1.92 -7.75
C GLN A 80 -35.37 -2.26 -8.76
N ASN A 81 -34.21 -1.59 -8.70
CA ASN A 81 -33.07 -1.88 -9.55
C ASN A 81 -32.41 -3.16 -9.06
N LYS A 82 -32.72 -4.25 -9.76
CA LYS A 82 -32.10 -5.55 -9.56
C LYS A 82 -30.65 -5.56 -10.02
N GLU A 83 -29.87 -6.34 -9.28
CA GLU A 83 -28.42 -6.44 -9.27
C GLU A 83 -27.91 -7.12 -10.55
N VAL A 84 -27.57 -6.34 -11.58
CA VAL A 84 -26.77 -6.81 -12.70
C VAL A 84 -25.40 -6.14 -12.68
N ILE A 85 -24.37 -6.86 -13.10
CA ILE A 85 -23.02 -6.33 -13.22
C ILE A 85 -22.85 -5.72 -14.61
N ASP A 86 -22.58 -4.42 -14.68
CA ASP A 86 -22.44 -3.66 -15.92
C ASP A 86 -20.99 -3.24 -16.22
N PHE A 87 -20.03 -3.82 -15.49
CA PHE A 87 -18.62 -3.50 -15.53
C PHE A 87 -17.70 -4.66 -15.95
N LEU A 88 -18.25 -5.85 -16.23
CA LEU A 88 -17.52 -7.01 -16.74
C LEU A 88 -17.88 -7.28 -18.20
N PHE A 89 -16.87 -7.23 -19.07
CA PHE A 89 -17.02 -7.33 -20.52
C PHE A 89 -16.15 -8.45 -21.10
N SER A 90 -16.48 -8.88 -22.30
CA SER A 90 -15.69 -9.77 -23.15
C SER A 90 -15.41 -9.10 -24.50
N LYS A 91 -14.50 -9.66 -25.31
CA LYS A 91 -14.29 -9.21 -26.70
C LYS A 91 -15.32 -9.81 -27.66
N GLN A 92 -15.99 -10.90 -27.27
CA GLN A 92 -16.93 -11.60 -28.12
C GLN A 92 -18.29 -10.89 -28.01
N THR A 93 -18.80 -10.43 -29.14
CA THR A 93 -20.16 -9.87 -29.21
C THR A 93 -21.17 -11.01 -29.12
N ALA A 94 -22.14 -10.87 -28.22
CA ALA A 94 -23.26 -11.78 -28.05
C ALA A 94 -24.57 -11.09 -28.44
N SER A 95 -25.43 -11.82 -29.15
CA SER A 95 -26.80 -11.41 -29.40
C SER A 95 -27.68 -11.85 -28.23
N ILE A 96 -28.43 -10.91 -27.66
CA ILE A 96 -29.40 -11.19 -26.61
C ILE A 96 -30.80 -10.82 -27.07
N THR A 97 -31.77 -11.64 -26.67
CA THR A 97 -33.20 -11.36 -26.85
C THR A 97 -33.78 -10.83 -25.55
N LYS A 98 -34.35 -9.63 -25.60
CA LYS A 98 -35.04 -8.96 -24.50
C LYS A 98 -36.38 -9.68 -24.27
N GLY A 99 -36.62 -10.11 -23.03
CA GLY A 99 -37.88 -10.74 -22.65
C GLY A 99 -39.08 -9.79 -22.71
N SER A 100 -40.29 -10.35 -22.59
CA SER A 100 -41.55 -9.60 -22.46
C SER A 100 -41.95 -8.76 -23.67
N LYS A 101 -41.58 -9.21 -24.88
CA LYS A 101 -42.01 -8.59 -26.14
C LYS A 101 -43.54 -8.68 -26.29
N MET A 102 -44.19 -7.53 -26.47
CA MET A 102 -45.61 -7.46 -26.79
C MET A 102 -45.85 -7.90 -28.23
N PRO A 103 -46.97 -8.58 -28.57
CA PRO A 103 -47.34 -8.78 -29.97
C PRO A 103 -47.47 -7.44 -30.70
N PHE A 104 -46.96 -7.33 -31.93
CA PHE A 104 -46.98 -6.07 -32.71
C PHE A 104 -48.40 -5.51 -32.83
N GLU A 105 -49.38 -6.39 -33.07
CA GLU A 105 -50.79 -6.07 -33.26
C GLU A 105 -51.45 -5.46 -32.01
N LYS A 106 -50.81 -5.61 -30.83
CA LYS A 106 -51.28 -5.01 -29.58
C LYS A 106 -50.69 -3.63 -29.30
N THR A 107 -49.71 -3.17 -30.09
CA THR A 107 -49.14 -1.83 -29.94
C THR A 107 -50.12 -0.77 -30.43
N MET A 108 -50.15 0.41 -29.80
CA MET A 108 -51.03 1.50 -30.26
C MET A 108 -50.70 1.93 -31.69
N SER A 109 -49.41 1.88 -32.07
CA SER A 109 -48.96 2.19 -33.44
C SER A 109 -49.56 1.25 -34.48
N ALA A 110 -49.64 -0.07 -34.19
CA ALA A 110 -50.28 -1.02 -35.09
C ALA A 110 -51.81 -0.83 -35.12
N GLN A 111 -52.42 -0.53 -33.97
CA GLN A 111 -53.87 -0.30 -33.86
C GLN A 111 -54.33 0.96 -34.60
N ALA A 112 -53.47 1.97 -34.75
CA ALA A 112 -53.76 3.19 -35.49
C ALA A 112 -54.09 2.95 -36.98
N PHE A 113 -53.66 1.83 -37.57
CA PHE A 113 -54.00 1.46 -38.94
C PHE A 113 -55.43 0.89 -39.09
N GLY A 114 -56.12 0.57 -38.00
CA GLY A 114 -57.49 0.07 -38.03
C GLY A 114 -57.64 -1.27 -38.76
N ASN A 115 -58.67 -1.41 -39.60
CA ASN A 115 -58.98 -2.66 -40.28
C ASN A 115 -58.06 -2.92 -41.49
N LEU A 116 -57.18 -3.91 -41.36
CA LEU A 116 -56.21 -4.31 -42.37
C LEU A 116 -56.83 -4.67 -43.73
N LYS A 117 -58.06 -5.21 -43.77
CA LYS A 117 -58.72 -5.63 -45.03
C LYS A 117 -59.15 -4.46 -45.92
N GLY A 118 -59.24 -3.24 -45.37
CA GLY A 118 -59.67 -2.03 -46.08
C GLY A 118 -58.55 -1.03 -46.36
N LEU A 119 -57.30 -1.35 -46.04
CA LEU A 119 -56.17 -0.44 -46.22
C LEU A 119 -55.82 -0.27 -47.71
N ASN A 120 -55.47 0.96 -48.09
CA ASN A 120 -54.88 1.21 -49.40
C ASN A 120 -53.46 0.59 -49.48
N PRO A 121 -52.92 0.37 -50.70
CA PRO A 121 -51.62 -0.29 -50.88
C PRO A 121 -50.44 0.40 -50.17
N LEU A 122 -50.47 1.74 -50.07
CA LEU A 122 -49.40 2.52 -49.44
C LEU A 122 -49.37 2.31 -47.91
N HIS A 123 -50.53 2.39 -47.25
CA HIS A 123 -50.64 2.16 -45.81
C HIS A 123 -50.37 0.70 -45.43
N LEU A 124 -50.76 -0.26 -46.29
CA LEU A 124 -50.43 -1.67 -46.08
C LEU A 124 -48.91 -1.93 -46.15
N ALA A 125 -48.22 -1.27 -47.08
CA ALA A 125 -46.76 -1.33 -47.17
C ALA A 125 -46.09 -0.77 -45.90
N GLN A 126 -46.56 0.38 -45.40
CA GLN A 126 -46.08 0.99 -44.15
C GLN A 126 -46.29 0.08 -42.94
N TYR A 127 -47.47 -0.54 -42.80
CA TYR A 127 -47.75 -1.50 -41.73
C TYR A 127 -46.76 -2.67 -41.74
N ASN A 128 -46.52 -3.26 -42.92
CA ASN A 128 -45.60 -4.39 -43.07
C ASN A 128 -44.14 -4.02 -42.79
N GLU A 129 -43.72 -2.81 -43.18
CA GLU A 129 -42.40 -2.29 -42.84
C GLU A 129 -42.23 -2.10 -41.33
N GLN A 130 -43.20 -1.49 -40.66
CA GLN A 130 -43.18 -1.33 -39.20
C GLN A 130 -43.15 -2.67 -38.48
N ARG A 131 -43.94 -3.65 -38.93
CA ARG A 131 -43.92 -5.02 -38.39
C ARG A 131 -42.54 -5.66 -38.52
N LYS A 132 -41.91 -5.53 -39.69
CA LYS A 132 -40.56 -6.07 -39.95
C LYS A 132 -39.49 -5.41 -39.07
N LEU A 133 -39.59 -4.11 -38.83
CA LEU A 133 -38.70 -3.42 -37.89
C LEU A 133 -38.96 -3.88 -36.45
N TYR A 134 -40.23 -4.06 -36.08
CA TYR A 134 -40.66 -4.54 -34.77
C TYR A 134 -40.13 -5.95 -34.44
N GLU A 135 -39.97 -6.82 -35.43
CA GLU A 135 -39.39 -8.16 -35.25
C GLU A 135 -37.97 -8.15 -34.66
N LYS A 136 -37.26 -7.01 -34.71
CA LYS A 136 -35.88 -6.88 -34.24
C LYS A 136 -35.74 -6.10 -32.93
N VAL A 137 -36.79 -5.46 -32.39
CA VAL A 137 -36.67 -4.54 -31.22
C VAL A 137 -36.24 -5.21 -29.92
N ASP A 138 -36.51 -6.51 -29.82
CA ASP A 138 -36.09 -7.41 -28.75
C ASP A 138 -34.66 -7.90 -28.91
N LYS A 139 -34.03 -7.77 -30.09
CA LYS A 139 -32.67 -8.25 -30.31
C LYS A 139 -31.69 -7.09 -30.18
N THR A 140 -30.66 -7.28 -29.36
CA THR A 140 -29.54 -6.34 -29.31
C THR A 140 -28.22 -7.08 -29.21
N GLN A 141 -27.16 -6.45 -29.68
CA GLN A 141 -25.79 -6.93 -29.50
C GLN A 141 -25.19 -6.32 -28.25
N THR A 142 -24.35 -7.08 -27.57
CA THR A 142 -23.61 -6.62 -26.40
C THR A 142 -22.31 -7.40 -26.26
N ASN A 143 -21.32 -6.79 -25.62
CA ASN A 143 -20.06 -7.41 -25.24
C ASN A 143 -19.99 -7.71 -23.73
N ILE A 144 -21.07 -7.48 -22.98
CA ILE A 144 -21.17 -7.85 -21.55
C ILE A 144 -20.91 -9.36 -21.38
N TYR A 145 -20.17 -9.73 -20.35
CA TYR A 145 -19.89 -11.13 -20.05
C TYR A 145 -21.15 -11.86 -19.59
N LEU A 146 -21.45 -13.05 -20.13
CA LEU A 146 -22.68 -13.83 -19.82
C LEU A 146 -23.92 -12.92 -19.70
N PRO A 147 -24.27 -12.20 -20.78
CA PRO A 147 -25.22 -11.10 -20.70
C PRO A 147 -26.62 -11.62 -20.37
N TYR A 148 -27.28 -10.89 -19.48
CA TYR A 148 -28.67 -11.06 -19.14
C TYR A 148 -29.42 -9.75 -19.33
N PHE A 149 -30.64 -9.82 -19.86
CA PHE A 149 -31.52 -8.67 -20.02
C PHE A 149 -32.52 -8.62 -18.87
N TYR A 150 -32.46 -7.54 -18.10
CA TYR A 150 -33.45 -7.20 -17.10
C TYR A 150 -34.52 -6.30 -17.70
N HIS A 151 -35.75 -6.80 -17.77
CA HIS A 151 -36.89 -6.06 -18.26
C HIS A 151 -37.39 -5.03 -17.24
N GLU A 152 -37.46 -3.75 -17.62
CA GLU A 152 -38.03 -2.69 -16.78
C GLU A 152 -39.43 -2.28 -17.24
N ARG A 153 -39.59 -2.01 -18.54
CA ARG A 153 -40.89 -1.65 -19.14
C ARG A 153 -40.94 -1.95 -20.63
N THR A 154 -42.15 -2.19 -21.13
CA THR A 154 -42.47 -2.16 -22.56
C THR A 154 -43.32 -0.91 -22.80
N ASP A 155 -42.90 -0.06 -23.73
CA ASP A 155 -43.72 1.08 -24.18
C ASP A 155 -44.95 0.55 -24.95
N GLU A 156 -46.16 0.95 -24.55
CA GLU A 156 -47.38 0.46 -25.19
C GLU A 156 -47.61 1.06 -26.59
N VAL A 157 -46.99 2.20 -26.89
CA VAL A 157 -47.18 2.92 -28.15
C VAL A 157 -46.49 2.19 -29.29
N ASP A 158 -45.20 1.91 -29.14
CA ASP A 158 -44.35 1.32 -30.18
C ASP A 158 -43.77 -0.05 -29.80
N GLY A 159 -44.11 -0.56 -28.61
CA GLY A 159 -43.65 -1.85 -28.10
C GLY A 159 -42.15 -1.90 -27.79
N ARG A 160 -41.46 -0.75 -27.69
CA ARG A 160 -40.02 -0.72 -27.35
C ARG A 160 -39.78 -1.22 -25.93
N ILE A 161 -38.77 -2.08 -25.82
CA ILE A 161 -38.41 -2.70 -24.55
C ILE A 161 -37.24 -1.93 -23.92
N SER A 162 -37.49 -1.35 -22.75
CA SER A 162 -36.51 -0.66 -21.91
C SER A 162 -36.07 -1.55 -20.76
N GLY A 163 -34.79 -1.45 -20.41
CA GLY A 163 -34.20 -2.26 -19.34
C GLY A 163 -32.68 -2.21 -19.36
N ALA A 164 -32.06 -2.96 -18.46
CA ALA A 164 -30.61 -3.04 -18.32
C ALA A 164 -30.05 -4.36 -18.87
N ILE A 165 -28.82 -4.32 -19.38
CA ILE A 165 -28.05 -5.51 -19.74
C ILE A 165 -26.83 -5.59 -18.84
N GLY A 166 -26.63 -6.74 -18.20
CA GLY A 166 -25.46 -6.97 -17.36
C GLY A 166 -25.23 -8.46 -17.10
N THR A 167 -24.11 -8.79 -16.47
CA THR A 167 -23.79 -10.15 -16.00
C THR A 167 -24.59 -10.44 -14.73
N MET A 168 -25.16 -11.65 -14.63
CA MET A 168 -25.80 -12.09 -13.37
C MET A 168 -24.73 -12.28 -12.27
N PRO A 169 -24.89 -11.68 -11.07
CA PRO A 169 -23.88 -11.78 -10.01
C PRO A 169 -23.56 -13.21 -9.57
N ASP A 170 -24.57 -14.07 -9.46
CA ASP A 170 -24.41 -15.48 -9.09
C ASP A 170 -23.50 -16.25 -10.05
N SER A 171 -23.37 -15.79 -11.29
CA SER A 171 -22.48 -16.42 -12.27
C SER A 171 -21.00 -16.12 -12.03
N VAL A 172 -20.64 -15.16 -11.17
CA VAL A 172 -19.25 -14.74 -10.91
C VAL A 172 -18.81 -14.83 -9.45
N PHE A 173 -19.75 -14.90 -8.50
CA PHE A 173 -19.42 -15.01 -7.08
C PHE A 173 -18.47 -16.17 -6.78
N GLY A 174 -17.45 -15.91 -5.95
CA GLY A 174 -16.49 -16.92 -5.51
C GLY A 174 -15.49 -17.38 -6.58
N LYS A 175 -15.48 -16.77 -7.77
CA LYS A 175 -14.54 -17.11 -8.83
C LYS A 175 -13.21 -16.38 -8.68
N TYR A 176 -12.17 -16.97 -9.24
CA TYR A 176 -10.81 -16.43 -9.26
C TYR A 176 -10.44 -15.92 -10.64
N PHE A 177 -9.69 -14.82 -10.68
CA PHE A 177 -9.30 -14.15 -11.92
C PHE A 177 -7.83 -13.71 -11.85
N THR A 178 -7.00 -14.05 -12.84
CA THR A 178 -5.64 -13.52 -12.92
C THR A 178 -5.62 -12.21 -13.70
N ILE A 179 -4.95 -11.18 -13.16
CA ILE A 179 -4.73 -9.91 -13.87
C ILE A 179 -3.67 -10.13 -14.94
N LEU A 180 -4.02 -9.92 -16.19
CA LEU A 180 -3.11 -10.04 -17.34
C LEU A 180 -2.53 -8.69 -17.77
N ASP A 181 -3.34 -7.63 -17.69
CA ASP A 181 -2.93 -6.28 -18.09
C ASP A 181 -3.79 -5.23 -17.38
N ILE A 182 -3.29 -4.01 -17.27
CA ILE A 182 -4.01 -2.85 -16.75
C ILE A 182 -3.76 -1.65 -17.66
N GLN A 183 -4.85 -1.08 -18.15
CA GLN A 183 -4.87 0.05 -19.07
C GLN A 183 -5.68 1.19 -18.44
N GLY A 184 -5.35 2.43 -18.77
CA GLY A 184 -6.12 3.59 -18.34
C GLY A 184 -6.96 4.12 -19.49
N LYS A 185 -8.10 4.72 -19.17
CA LYS A 185 -8.98 5.34 -20.15
C LYS A 185 -8.26 6.52 -20.78
N ASP A 186 -8.43 6.70 -22.07
CA ASP A 186 -7.96 7.88 -22.78
C ASP A 186 -8.66 9.14 -22.21
N PRO A 187 -7.92 10.13 -21.69
CA PRO A 187 -8.50 11.37 -21.19
C PRO A 187 -9.32 12.14 -22.24
N GLN A 188 -9.09 11.89 -23.53
CA GLN A 188 -9.86 12.50 -24.62
C GLN A 188 -11.19 11.77 -24.91
N ALA A 189 -11.38 10.54 -24.40
CA ALA A 189 -12.61 9.79 -24.59
C ALA A 189 -13.72 10.29 -23.65
N SER A 190 -14.96 10.23 -24.12
CA SER A 190 -16.14 10.58 -23.32
C SER A 190 -16.20 9.74 -22.04
N TYR A 191 -16.53 10.36 -20.91
CA TYR A 191 -16.62 9.70 -19.61
C TYR A 191 -17.56 8.48 -19.63
N ASP A 192 -18.69 8.57 -20.33
CA ASP A 192 -19.71 7.52 -20.41
C ASP A 192 -19.40 6.43 -21.44
N ASP A 193 -18.40 6.62 -22.30
CA ASP A 193 -18.04 5.65 -23.31
C ASP A 193 -17.31 4.44 -22.69
N LYS A 194 -18.00 3.29 -22.65
CA LYS A 194 -17.47 2.02 -22.13
C LYS A 194 -16.77 1.17 -23.20
N SER A 195 -16.53 1.71 -24.40
CA SER A 195 -15.80 1.02 -25.46
C SER A 195 -14.41 0.60 -24.98
N LEU A 196 -14.05 -0.67 -25.24
CA LEU A 196 -12.76 -1.23 -24.84
C LEU A 196 -11.59 -0.63 -25.62
N ASP A 197 -11.85 0.05 -26.74
CA ASP A 197 -10.87 0.69 -27.62
C ASP A 197 -10.36 2.03 -27.07
N ASN A 198 -11.08 2.63 -26.12
CA ASN A 198 -10.71 3.90 -25.48
C ASN A 198 -9.69 3.73 -24.34
N TYR A 199 -9.03 2.58 -24.22
CA TYR A 199 -8.09 2.30 -23.13
C TYR A 199 -6.69 2.08 -23.67
N LYS A 200 -5.73 2.82 -23.13
CA LYS A 200 -4.32 2.86 -23.56
C LYS A 200 -3.40 2.35 -22.44
N SER A 201 -2.15 2.04 -22.79
CA SER A 201 -1.14 1.67 -21.78
C SER A 201 -0.93 2.82 -20.81
N LEU A 202 -0.76 2.51 -19.52
CA LEU A 202 -0.65 3.52 -18.45
C LEU A 202 0.50 4.52 -18.67
N GLU A 203 1.59 4.12 -19.33
CA GLU A 203 2.73 4.98 -19.66
C GLU A 203 2.50 5.94 -20.83
N SER A 204 1.48 5.66 -21.64
CA SER A 204 1.12 6.50 -22.79
C SER A 204 0.09 7.57 -22.45
N ILE A 205 -0.44 7.54 -21.22
CA ILE A 205 -1.46 8.48 -20.77
C ILE A 205 -0.81 9.79 -20.40
N ASP A 206 -1.09 10.81 -21.23
CA ASP A 206 -0.70 12.18 -20.95
C ASP A 206 -1.84 12.87 -20.20
N LEU A 207 -1.57 13.24 -18.96
CA LEU A 207 -2.52 13.97 -18.12
C LEU A 207 -2.20 15.44 -18.28
N ASN A 208 -3.03 16.14 -19.08
CA ASN A 208 -2.97 17.59 -19.16
C ASN A 208 -3.01 18.22 -17.75
N ASN A 209 -2.35 19.37 -17.58
CA ASN A 209 -2.37 20.13 -16.33
C ASN A 209 -3.81 20.35 -15.85
N GLY A 210 -4.21 19.64 -14.78
CA GLY A 210 -5.55 19.72 -14.19
C GLY A 210 -6.30 18.38 -14.11
N ASN A 211 -5.90 17.36 -14.87
CA ASN A 211 -6.54 16.04 -14.79
C ASN A 211 -5.97 15.22 -13.62
N ASP A 212 -6.80 15.01 -12.59
CA ASP A 212 -6.47 14.10 -11.51
C ASP A 212 -6.58 12.65 -11.99
N TRP A 213 -5.45 11.94 -12.04
CA TRP A 213 -5.42 10.54 -12.45
C TRP A 213 -6.32 9.65 -11.58
N GLN A 214 -6.64 10.08 -10.36
CA GLN A 214 -7.53 9.36 -9.45
C GLN A 214 -8.97 9.26 -9.99
N VAL A 215 -9.39 10.20 -10.85
CA VAL A 215 -10.71 10.16 -11.52
C VAL A 215 -10.67 9.47 -12.88
N LEU A 216 -9.50 9.01 -13.34
CA LEU A 216 -9.35 8.32 -14.61
C LEU A 216 -9.95 6.92 -14.55
N GLY A 217 -10.64 6.49 -15.60
CA GLY A 217 -11.11 5.12 -15.73
C GLY A 217 -9.96 4.13 -15.90
N LEU A 218 -10.13 2.91 -15.39
CA LEU A 218 -9.19 1.81 -15.57
C LEU A 218 -9.90 0.63 -16.25
N LYS A 219 -9.15 -0.12 -17.06
CA LYS A 219 -9.56 -1.42 -17.59
C LYS A 219 -8.53 -2.45 -17.20
N LEU A 220 -8.95 -3.45 -16.44
CA LEU A 220 -8.13 -4.61 -16.11
C LEU A 220 -8.51 -5.74 -17.05
N THR A 221 -7.54 -6.29 -17.77
CA THR A 221 -7.71 -7.53 -18.54
C THR A 221 -7.51 -8.70 -17.58
N LEU A 222 -8.53 -9.53 -17.44
CA LEU A 222 -8.59 -10.63 -16.48
C LEU A 222 -8.70 -11.97 -17.21
N ARG A 223 -8.05 -13.01 -16.70
CA ARG A 223 -8.31 -14.40 -17.08
C ARG A 223 -9.15 -15.07 -16.00
N ASN A 224 -10.33 -15.55 -16.34
CA ASN A 224 -11.13 -16.37 -15.43
C ASN A 224 -10.44 -17.73 -15.23
N GLU A 225 -10.15 -18.10 -13.97
CA GLU A 225 -9.42 -19.33 -13.69
C GLU A 225 -10.24 -20.60 -13.89
N SER A 226 -11.58 -20.54 -13.83
CA SER A 226 -12.42 -21.73 -13.97
C SER A 226 -12.59 -22.18 -15.42
N ASN A 227 -12.72 -21.24 -16.35
CA ASN A 227 -13.03 -21.55 -17.76
C ASN A 227 -12.05 -20.93 -18.76
N LYS A 228 -11.05 -20.18 -18.28
CA LYS A 228 -9.98 -19.54 -19.07
C LYS A 228 -10.44 -18.42 -20.00
N ASP A 229 -11.67 -17.93 -19.84
CA ASP A 229 -12.15 -16.76 -20.57
C ASP A 229 -11.31 -15.51 -20.26
N THR A 230 -11.08 -14.69 -21.28
CA THR A 230 -10.49 -13.36 -21.13
C THR A 230 -11.59 -12.32 -21.01
N LEU A 231 -11.61 -11.62 -19.88
CA LEU A 231 -12.61 -10.61 -19.51
C LEU A 231 -11.96 -9.25 -19.29
N TYR A 232 -12.77 -8.21 -19.28
CA TYR A 232 -12.35 -6.84 -19.02
C TYR A 232 -13.17 -6.28 -17.88
N TRP A 233 -12.51 -5.97 -16.78
CA TRP A 233 -13.11 -5.25 -15.66
C TRP A 233 -12.88 -3.75 -15.85
N VAL A 234 -13.98 -3.02 -16.06
CA VAL A 234 -13.97 -1.56 -16.21
C VAL A 234 -14.24 -0.90 -14.86
N VAL A 235 -13.32 -0.06 -14.41
CA VAL A 235 -13.47 0.77 -13.21
C VAL A 235 -13.65 2.21 -13.69
N ASN A 236 -14.76 2.85 -13.31
CA ASN A 236 -15.06 4.20 -13.79
C ASN A 236 -14.02 5.25 -13.34
N GLN A 237 -13.49 5.10 -12.12
CA GLN A 237 -12.51 6.02 -11.54
C GLN A 237 -11.50 5.22 -10.72
N ALA A 238 -10.20 5.46 -10.91
CA ALA A 238 -9.12 4.76 -10.23
C ALA A 238 -9.26 4.80 -8.68
N ARG A 239 -9.76 5.89 -8.10
CA ARG A 239 -10.07 6.00 -6.65
C ARG A 239 -11.14 5.05 -6.14
N SER A 240 -11.95 4.49 -7.03
CA SER A 240 -13.01 3.53 -6.72
C SER A 240 -12.58 2.08 -6.95
N ILE A 241 -11.31 1.82 -7.25
CA ILE A 241 -10.81 0.45 -7.40
C ILE A 241 -10.84 -0.29 -6.06
N GLY A 242 -11.31 -1.54 -6.08
CA GLY A 242 -11.48 -2.35 -4.88
C GLY A 242 -12.56 -3.40 -5.08
N ALA A 243 -13.54 -3.42 -4.16
CA ALA A 243 -14.69 -4.32 -4.22
C ALA A 243 -15.39 -4.25 -5.59
N PRO A 244 -15.85 -5.38 -6.16
CA PRO A 244 -16.00 -6.71 -5.54
C PRO A 244 -14.73 -7.56 -5.51
N PHE A 245 -13.62 -7.11 -6.07
CA PHE A 245 -12.43 -7.94 -6.17
C PHE A 245 -11.54 -7.80 -4.93
N PHE A 246 -11.00 -8.93 -4.48
CA PHE A 246 -10.05 -9.02 -3.38
C PHE A 246 -8.76 -9.67 -3.86
N LEU A 247 -7.62 -9.10 -3.50
CA LEU A 247 -6.33 -9.59 -3.93
C LEU A 247 -5.90 -10.83 -3.13
N VAL A 248 -5.82 -11.97 -3.80
CA VAL A 248 -5.48 -13.27 -3.18
C VAL A 248 -4.13 -13.26 -2.47
N PRO A 249 -3.01 -12.79 -3.07
CA PRO A 249 -1.72 -12.82 -2.38
C PRO A 249 -1.69 -11.92 -1.14
N TYR A 250 -2.51 -10.86 -1.09
CA TYR A 250 -2.66 -10.06 0.14
C TYR A 250 -3.30 -10.90 1.25
N PHE A 251 -4.43 -11.58 0.97
CA PHE A 251 -5.07 -12.48 1.93
C PHE A 251 -4.12 -13.56 2.45
N GLU A 252 -3.42 -14.25 1.53
CA GLU A 252 -2.45 -15.30 1.87
C GLU A 252 -1.30 -14.75 2.72
N LYS A 253 -0.79 -13.56 2.39
CA LYS A 253 0.27 -12.89 3.14
C LYS A 253 -0.18 -12.54 4.55
N GLN A 254 -1.36 -11.96 4.73
CA GLN A 254 -1.90 -11.66 6.06
C GLN A 254 -2.07 -12.93 6.89
N ARG A 255 -2.57 -14.03 6.30
CA ARG A 255 -2.65 -15.32 6.98
C ARG A 255 -1.29 -15.83 7.43
N SER A 256 -0.30 -15.81 6.54
CA SER A 256 1.07 -16.23 6.85
C SER A 256 1.72 -15.40 7.95
N LEU A 257 1.47 -14.09 7.98
CA LEU A 257 2.06 -13.18 8.96
C LEU A 257 1.43 -13.31 10.35
N TYR A 258 0.13 -13.55 10.44
CA TYR A 258 -0.60 -13.37 11.69
C TYR A 258 -1.30 -14.63 12.22
N VAL A 259 -1.78 -15.55 11.38
CA VAL A 259 -2.53 -16.72 11.90
C VAL A 259 -1.64 -17.58 12.79
N ASN A 260 -2.17 -17.95 13.96
CA ASN A 260 -1.47 -18.63 15.05
C ASN A 260 -0.28 -17.84 15.62
N LYS A 261 -0.22 -16.53 15.39
CA LYS A 261 0.78 -15.65 16.00
C LYS A 261 0.16 -14.80 17.09
N ASN A 262 0.99 -14.50 18.07
CA ASN A 262 0.67 -13.59 19.16
C ASN A 262 1.00 -12.17 18.74
N ILE A 263 0.04 -11.27 18.91
CA ILE A 263 0.17 -9.84 18.66
C ILE A 263 -0.20 -9.04 19.90
N MET A 264 0.33 -7.83 19.97
CA MET A 264 0.05 -6.88 21.04
C MET A 264 0.12 -5.45 20.51
N LEU A 265 -0.47 -4.51 21.22
CA LEU A 265 -0.40 -3.09 20.85
C LEU A 265 1.03 -2.56 20.92
N LYS A 266 1.41 -1.74 19.94
CA LYS A 266 2.75 -1.12 19.85
C LYS A 266 2.99 -0.09 20.96
N SER A 267 1.96 0.63 21.38
CA SER A 267 2.04 1.68 22.40
C SER A 267 0.83 1.67 23.34
N ASN A 268 0.99 2.30 24.50
CA ASN A 268 -0.06 2.54 25.49
C ASN A 268 -0.97 3.72 25.13
N ASP A 269 -0.49 4.63 24.27
CA ASP A 269 -1.23 5.83 23.84
C ASP A 269 -2.18 5.57 22.65
N VAL A 270 -2.57 4.31 22.42
CA VAL A 270 -3.50 3.95 21.35
C VAL A 270 -4.92 4.32 21.77
N SER A 271 -5.34 5.53 21.41
CA SER A 271 -6.72 6.04 21.54
C SER A 271 -7.43 5.96 20.20
N VAL A 272 -7.76 4.73 19.76
CA VAL A 272 -8.42 4.49 18.47
C VAL A 272 -9.85 4.02 18.74
N PRO A 273 -10.89 4.78 18.36
CA PRO A 273 -12.29 4.43 18.66
C PRO A 273 -12.69 3.01 18.24
N GLN A 274 -12.12 2.52 17.13
CA GLN A 274 -12.33 1.18 16.60
C GLN A 274 -11.76 0.06 17.50
N LEU A 275 -10.79 0.35 18.37
CA LEU A 275 -10.21 -0.60 19.32
C LEU A 275 -10.80 -0.47 20.73
N GLU A 276 -11.53 0.62 21.01
CA GLU A 276 -12.17 0.90 22.31
C GLU A 276 -13.57 0.32 22.45
N ASN A 277 -14.30 0.16 21.34
CA ASN A 277 -15.68 -0.31 21.31
C ASN A 277 -15.81 -1.61 20.49
N LEU A 278 -14.94 -2.57 20.76
CA LEU A 278 -15.00 -3.88 20.11
C LEU A 278 -16.15 -4.70 20.70
N ILE A 279 -16.68 -5.61 19.90
CA ILE A 279 -17.69 -6.56 20.36
C ILE A 279 -16.99 -7.90 20.52
N ASP A 280 -17.09 -8.47 21.71
CA ASP A 280 -16.68 -9.84 21.96
C ASP A 280 -17.60 -10.81 21.19
N VAL A 281 -17.01 -11.64 20.34
CA VAL A 281 -17.71 -12.54 19.42
C VAL A 281 -18.47 -13.63 20.17
N ASN A 282 -18.02 -14.02 21.37
CA ASN A 282 -18.64 -15.10 22.15
C ASN A 282 -19.81 -14.59 22.99
N THR A 283 -19.67 -13.41 23.59
CA THR A 283 -20.63 -12.87 24.57
C THR A 283 -21.51 -11.76 24.03
N GLY A 284 -21.10 -11.10 22.94
CA GLY A 284 -21.74 -9.88 22.43
C GLY A 284 -21.50 -8.64 23.28
N ALA A 285 -20.73 -8.74 24.36
CA ALA A 285 -20.42 -7.61 25.23
C ALA A 285 -19.40 -6.67 24.58
N ILE A 286 -19.50 -5.38 24.93
CA ILE A 286 -18.50 -4.39 24.53
C ILE A 286 -17.20 -4.66 25.31
N THR A 287 -16.09 -4.70 24.59
CA THR A 287 -14.75 -4.96 25.11
C THR A 287 -13.74 -4.08 24.39
N LYS A 288 -12.50 -4.08 24.89
CA LYS A 288 -11.38 -3.37 24.27
C LYS A 288 -10.09 -4.16 24.40
N ILE A 289 -9.17 -3.92 23.48
CA ILE A 289 -7.80 -4.44 23.55
C ILE A 289 -6.95 -3.42 24.33
N LYS A 290 -6.27 -3.87 25.38
CA LYS A 290 -5.41 -3.01 26.22
C LYS A 290 -3.93 -3.22 25.90
N TYR A 291 -3.13 -2.18 26.10
CA TYR A 291 -1.68 -2.31 26.00
C TYR A 291 -1.15 -3.30 27.04
N GLY A 292 -0.16 -4.10 26.63
CA GLY A 292 0.40 -5.19 27.43
C GLY A 292 -0.36 -6.51 27.35
N GLU A 293 -1.59 -6.52 26.82
CA GLU A 293 -2.29 -7.78 26.54
C GLU A 293 -1.71 -8.47 25.30
N VAL A 294 -1.60 -9.79 25.37
CA VAL A 294 -1.21 -10.63 24.24
C VAL A 294 -2.47 -11.27 23.67
N TRP A 295 -2.69 -11.08 22.38
CA TRP A 295 -3.83 -11.64 21.65
C TRP A 295 -3.32 -12.58 20.55
N THR A 296 -3.86 -13.79 20.49
CA THR A 296 -3.52 -14.75 19.44
C THR A 296 -4.47 -14.57 18.27
N CYS A 297 -3.96 -14.33 17.07
CA CYS A 297 -4.79 -14.33 15.87
C CYS A 297 -5.17 -15.78 15.53
N SER A 298 -6.40 -16.16 15.83
CA SER A 298 -6.94 -17.52 15.67
C SER A 298 -7.22 -17.85 14.21
N ASP A 299 -7.73 -16.88 13.45
CA ASP A 299 -8.02 -17.03 12.03
C ASP A 299 -8.09 -15.68 11.31
N ILE A 300 -8.05 -15.72 9.99
CA ILE A 300 -8.43 -14.62 9.12
C ILE A 300 -9.37 -15.17 8.06
N SER A 301 -10.60 -14.67 8.03
CA SER A 301 -11.65 -15.19 7.16
C SER A 301 -12.66 -14.13 6.75
N PHE A 302 -13.41 -14.44 5.68
CA PHE A 302 -14.52 -13.62 5.21
C PHE A 302 -15.80 -13.98 5.95
N VAL A 303 -16.49 -12.97 6.46
CA VAL A 303 -17.66 -13.12 7.32
C VAL A 303 -18.85 -12.40 6.70
N ASP A 304 -20.02 -13.01 6.89
CA ASP A 304 -21.30 -12.41 6.50
C ASP A 304 -21.60 -11.16 7.35
N SER A 305 -22.18 -10.15 6.73
CA SER A 305 -22.50 -8.88 7.39
C SER A 305 -23.85 -8.35 6.91
N LYS A 306 -24.57 -7.71 7.82
CA LYS A 306 -25.76 -6.93 7.48
C LYS A 306 -25.42 -5.57 6.88
N ASP A 307 -24.18 -5.09 7.08
CA ASP A 307 -23.76 -3.72 6.80
C ASP A 307 -23.06 -3.59 5.43
N SER A 308 -22.71 -4.69 4.77
CA SER A 308 -21.99 -4.71 3.49
C SER A 308 -22.64 -5.68 2.52
N TYR A 309 -22.71 -5.32 1.23
CA TYR A 309 -23.27 -6.17 0.18
C TYR A 309 -22.43 -7.43 -0.09
N TYR A 310 -21.11 -7.32 0.05
CA TYR A 310 -20.17 -8.43 -0.11
C TYR A 310 -19.70 -8.95 1.25
N LEU A 311 -19.19 -10.18 1.30
CA LEU A 311 -18.52 -10.67 2.50
C LEU A 311 -17.31 -9.78 2.85
N ASN A 312 -17.12 -9.50 4.14
CA ASN A 312 -16.02 -8.67 4.63
C ASN A 312 -14.97 -9.53 5.34
N GLY A 313 -13.69 -9.26 5.10
CA GLY A 313 -12.58 -9.97 5.73
C GLY A 313 -12.28 -9.46 7.13
N PHE A 314 -12.00 -10.36 8.07
CA PHE A 314 -11.64 -10.02 9.45
C PHE A 314 -10.47 -10.87 9.96
N TYR A 315 -9.64 -10.27 10.81
CA TYR A 315 -8.81 -10.98 11.78
C TYR A 315 -9.68 -11.38 12.96
N PHE A 316 -9.51 -12.60 13.47
CA PHE A 316 -10.09 -13.07 14.72
C PHE A 316 -8.98 -13.16 15.78
N LEU A 317 -9.14 -12.43 16.88
CA LEU A 317 -8.13 -12.30 17.92
C LEU A 317 -8.68 -12.86 19.23
N LYS A 318 -7.98 -13.83 19.83
CA LYS A 318 -8.33 -14.47 21.09
C LYS A 318 -7.42 -14.04 22.24
N ASN A 319 -8.00 -13.86 23.42
CA ASN A 319 -7.29 -13.64 24.68
C ASN A 319 -8.08 -14.30 25.83
N GLY A 320 -7.66 -15.51 26.22
CA GLY A 320 -8.44 -16.35 27.14
C GLY A 320 -9.80 -16.68 26.54
N ASP A 321 -10.87 -16.42 27.28
CA ASP A 321 -12.25 -16.64 26.85
C ASP A 321 -12.79 -15.54 25.91
N ARG A 322 -12.05 -14.43 25.76
CA ARG A 322 -12.43 -13.32 24.88
C ARG A 322 -12.00 -13.60 23.46
N GLU A 323 -12.87 -13.24 22.51
CA GLU A 323 -12.54 -13.22 21.09
C GLU A 323 -13.12 -11.96 20.45
N VAL A 324 -12.33 -11.23 19.68
CA VAL A 324 -12.77 -10.04 18.95
C VAL A 324 -12.41 -10.16 17.48
N LYS A 325 -13.10 -9.40 16.64
CA LYS A 325 -12.76 -9.32 15.21
C LYS A 325 -12.33 -7.91 14.81
N LEU A 326 -11.27 -7.81 14.01
CA LEU A 326 -10.80 -6.55 13.43
C LEU A 326 -10.87 -6.64 11.91
N GLU A 327 -11.36 -5.60 11.25
CA GLU A 327 -11.51 -5.60 9.79
C GLU A 327 -10.14 -5.71 9.09
N LEU A 328 -10.07 -6.55 8.07
CA LEU A 328 -8.82 -6.89 7.39
C LEU A 328 -8.21 -5.71 6.64
N ASN A 329 -9.05 -4.91 5.96
CA ASN A 329 -8.61 -3.90 5.00
C ASN A 329 -8.40 -2.48 5.57
N ASN A 330 -8.66 -2.25 6.86
CA ASN A 330 -8.66 -0.90 7.42
C ASN A 330 -7.31 -0.45 8.00
N GLY A 331 -6.28 -1.29 7.93
CA GLY A 331 -4.93 -0.98 8.41
C GLY A 331 -4.71 -1.12 9.91
N LEU A 332 -5.74 -1.37 10.73
CA LEU A 332 -5.64 -1.34 12.19
C LEU A 332 -4.55 -2.29 12.73
N VAL A 333 -4.49 -3.53 12.21
CA VAL A 333 -3.50 -4.51 12.66
C VAL A 333 -2.09 -4.06 12.29
N GLN A 334 -1.88 -3.59 11.05
CA GLN A 334 -0.58 -3.15 10.58
C GLN A 334 -0.09 -1.90 11.31
N ASP A 335 -0.98 -0.97 11.62
CA ASP A 335 -0.64 0.33 12.19
C ASP A 335 -0.42 0.24 13.70
N TYR A 336 -1.25 -0.50 14.42
CA TYR A 336 -1.28 -0.47 15.89
C TYR A 336 -0.73 -1.72 16.57
N PHE A 337 -0.55 -2.83 15.87
CA PHE A 337 -0.09 -4.09 16.46
C PHE A 337 1.30 -4.50 16.02
N MET A 338 2.00 -5.21 16.88
CA MET A 338 3.27 -5.88 16.60
C MET A 338 3.22 -7.32 17.07
N LEU A 339 4.06 -8.18 16.49
CA LEU A 339 4.22 -9.54 16.96
C LEU A 339 4.90 -9.55 18.34
N GLU A 340 4.47 -10.46 19.22
CA GLU A 340 5.07 -10.65 20.53
C GLU A 340 6.57 -11.01 20.41
N SER A 341 6.96 -11.73 19.37
CA SER A 341 8.36 -12.03 19.06
C SER A 341 9.19 -10.78 18.79
N ASP A 342 8.63 -9.83 18.04
CA ASP A 342 9.30 -8.58 17.70
C ASP A 342 9.44 -7.69 18.93
N TYR A 343 8.40 -7.69 19.77
CA TYR A 343 8.42 -6.98 21.05
C TYR A 343 9.50 -7.53 21.99
N LYS A 344 9.58 -8.86 22.15
CA LYS A 344 10.63 -9.51 22.95
C LYS A 344 12.03 -9.23 22.41
N LYS A 345 12.19 -9.22 21.09
CA LYS A 345 13.46 -8.85 20.44
C LYS A 345 13.86 -7.41 20.76
N GLN A 346 12.94 -6.46 20.62
CA GLN A 346 13.19 -5.05 20.92
C GLN A 346 13.56 -4.85 22.40
N GLN A 347 12.88 -5.53 23.33
CA GLN A 347 13.24 -5.48 24.75
C GLN A 347 14.66 -6.02 25.01
N ALA A 348 15.03 -7.14 24.39
CA ALA A 348 16.36 -7.72 24.54
C ALA A 348 17.45 -6.80 23.98
N GLU A 349 17.21 -6.16 22.84
CA GLU A 349 18.12 -5.17 22.24
C GLU A 349 18.29 -3.94 23.14
N ASN A 350 17.19 -3.41 23.69
CA ASN A 350 17.24 -2.27 24.61
C ASN A 350 18.00 -2.60 25.90
N LYS A 351 17.79 -3.79 26.47
CA LYS A 351 18.51 -4.27 27.64
C LYS A 351 20.02 -4.37 27.36
N LYS A 352 20.41 -4.93 26.22
CA LYS A 352 21.84 -5.00 25.82
C LYS A 352 22.47 -3.62 25.66
N LYS A 353 21.75 -2.67 25.05
CA LYS A 353 22.22 -1.28 24.91
C LYS A 353 22.39 -0.62 26.28
N GLU A 354 21.47 -0.85 27.20
CA GLU A 354 21.57 -0.32 28.56
C GLU A 354 22.76 -0.90 29.33
N GLU A 355 22.92 -2.22 29.28
CA GLU A 355 24.08 -2.90 29.89
C GLU A 355 25.41 -2.39 29.31
N GLN A 356 25.45 -2.11 28.00
CA GLN A 356 26.63 -1.54 27.35
C GLN A 356 26.91 -0.11 27.84
N ARG A 357 25.89 0.75 27.92
CA ARG A 357 26.02 2.12 28.46
C ARG A 357 26.52 2.12 29.89
N GLN A 358 26.00 1.22 30.73
CA GLN A 358 26.44 1.10 32.12
C GLN A 358 27.89 0.65 32.24
N LYS A 359 28.33 -0.31 31.41
CA LYS A 359 29.74 -0.75 31.36
C LYS A 359 30.67 0.38 30.90
N GLU A 360 30.31 1.11 29.86
CA GLU A 360 31.08 2.24 29.36
C GLU A 360 31.20 3.34 30.41
N GLN A 361 30.11 3.65 31.13
CA GLN A 361 30.14 4.61 32.22
C GLN A 361 31.05 4.15 33.38
N GLN A 362 30.95 2.89 33.79
CA GLN A 362 31.83 2.33 34.84
C GLN A 362 33.31 2.35 34.43
N GLU A 363 33.60 2.07 33.16
CA GLU A 363 34.97 2.12 32.64
C GLU A 363 35.51 3.56 32.60
N GLN A 364 34.69 4.52 32.18
CA GLN A 364 35.04 5.94 32.21
C GLN A 364 35.26 6.44 33.64
N GLU A 365 34.39 6.11 34.58
CA GLU A 365 34.53 6.47 35.99
C GLU A 365 35.79 5.84 36.61
N LYS A 366 36.08 4.58 36.30
CA LYS A 366 37.30 3.90 36.76
C LYS A 366 38.55 4.59 36.19
N LYS A 367 38.55 4.92 34.91
CA LYS A 367 39.65 5.64 34.25
C LYS A 367 39.85 7.02 34.85
N ALA A 368 38.78 7.80 35.01
CA ALA A 368 38.82 9.13 35.64
C ALA A 368 39.32 9.05 37.09
N ARG A 369 38.92 8.03 37.85
CA ARG A 369 39.42 7.81 39.21
C ARG A 369 40.91 7.47 39.22
N GLN A 370 41.37 6.62 38.30
CA GLN A 370 42.79 6.30 38.17
C GLN A 370 43.62 7.54 37.78
N GLU A 371 43.12 8.35 36.84
CA GLU A 371 43.75 9.60 36.43
C GLU A 371 43.79 10.62 37.57
N SER A 372 42.71 10.76 38.35
CA SER A 372 42.66 11.63 39.53
C SER A 372 43.64 11.20 40.63
N VAL A 373 43.71 9.89 40.93
CA VAL A 373 44.69 9.36 41.90
C VAL A 373 46.11 9.60 41.43
N LYS A 374 46.39 9.37 40.15
CA LYS A 374 47.71 9.62 39.56
C LYS A 374 48.07 11.11 39.60
N PHE A 375 47.18 11.99 39.15
CA PHE A 375 47.36 13.44 39.20
C PHE A 375 47.63 13.93 40.63
N ARG A 376 46.89 13.43 41.62
CA ARG A 376 47.13 13.75 43.03
C ARG A 376 48.51 13.32 43.49
N SER A 377 48.93 12.10 43.15
CA SER A 377 50.25 11.58 43.48
C SER A 377 51.36 12.44 42.87
N ASP A 378 51.22 12.80 41.59
CA ASP A 378 52.20 13.61 40.85
C ASP A 378 52.31 15.02 41.46
N CYS A 379 51.18 15.64 41.83
CA CYS A 379 51.16 16.94 42.51
C CYS A 379 51.86 16.90 43.88
N ILE A 380 51.60 15.85 44.68
CA ILE A 380 52.24 15.68 46.00
C ILE A 380 53.74 15.44 45.86
N ALA A 381 54.17 14.64 44.88
CA ALA A 381 55.59 14.40 44.61
C ALA A 381 56.32 15.67 44.17
N GLN A 382 55.67 16.52 43.37
CA GLN A 382 56.30 17.72 42.82
C GLN A 382 56.30 18.92 43.78
N TRP A 383 55.25 19.11 44.58
CA TRP A 383 55.05 20.31 45.40
C TRP A 383 54.88 20.05 46.91
N GLY A 384 55.07 18.79 47.33
CA GLY A 384 54.97 18.37 48.72
C GLY A 384 53.53 18.21 49.22
N GLN A 385 53.36 17.57 50.38
CA GLN A 385 52.06 17.12 50.89
C GLN A 385 51.00 18.24 50.96
N LYS A 386 51.39 19.41 51.46
CA LYS A 386 50.47 20.54 51.67
C LYS A 386 50.04 21.18 50.35
N MET A 387 50.99 21.73 49.57
CA MET A 387 50.66 22.44 48.32
C MET A 387 50.17 21.47 47.23
N GLY A 388 50.77 20.28 47.12
CA GLY A 388 50.34 19.26 46.16
C GLY A 388 48.91 18.77 46.40
N SER A 389 48.45 18.65 47.64
CA SER A 389 47.05 18.30 47.94
C SER A 389 46.08 19.41 47.53
N TYR A 390 46.41 20.69 47.77
CA TYR A 390 45.58 21.80 47.33
C TYR A 390 45.45 21.86 45.81
N ILE A 391 46.56 21.70 45.09
CA ILE A 391 46.58 21.69 43.62
C ILE A 391 45.76 20.53 43.07
N ALA A 392 45.92 19.33 43.65
CA ALA A 392 45.16 18.15 43.24
C ALA A 392 43.65 18.27 43.47
N ASP A 393 43.24 19.06 44.47
CA ASP A 393 41.83 19.36 44.78
C ASP A 393 41.29 20.53 43.93
N GLY A 394 42.07 21.06 42.99
CA GLY A 394 41.69 22.21 42.17
C GLY A 394 41.61 23.51 42.97
N LYS A 395 42.40 23.65 44.03
CA LYS A 395 42.43 24.83 44.91
C LYS A 395 43.72 25.61 44.71
N VAL A 396 43.58 26.92 44.60
CA VAL A 396 44.70 27.87 44.61
C VAL A 396 44.75 28.59 45.96
N MET A 397 45.96 28.85 46.45
CA MET A 397 46.20 29.47 47.75
C MET A 397 47.26 30.56 47.62
N LEU A 398 47.16 31.60 48.44
CA LEU A 398 48.19 32.64 48.51
C LEU A 398 49.57 32.01 48.75
N GLY A 399 50.58 32.57 48.08
CA GLY A 399 51.95 32.04 48.09
C GLY A 399 52.24 30.98 47.03
N MET A 400 51.23 30.48 46.29
CA MET A 400 51.47 29.60 45.14
C MET A 400 52.16 30.34 44.00
N ASN A 401 53.06 29.67 43.28
CA ASN A 401 53.62 30.21 42.06
C ASN A 401 52.68 29.98 40.86
N LYS A 402 53.01 30.58 39.72
CA LYS A 402 52.21 30.45 38.48
C LYS A 402 52.00 29.01 38.03
N GLN A 403 53.03 28.16 38.09
CA GLN A 403 52.93 26.75 37.67
C GLN A 403 51.95 25.97 38.55
N MET A 404 51.97 26.20 39.87
CA MET A 404 51.03 25.60 40.81
C MET A 404 49.59 26.02 40.50
N CYS A 405 49.37 27.30 40.19
CA CYS A 405 48.04 27.82 39.85
C CYS A 405 47.55 27.29 38.50
N THR A 406 48.43 27.18 37.50
CA THR A 406 48.11 26.54 36.22
C THR A 406 47.81 25.06 36.38
N ALA A 407 48.53 24.35 37.25
CA ALA A 407 48.24 22.95 37.52
C ALA A 407 46.89 22.75 38.22
N ALA A 408 46.50 23.67 39.11
CA ALA A 408 45.25 23.59 39.85
C ALA A 408 44.03 23.99 39.02
N TRP A 409 44.11 25.10 38.28
CA TRP A 409 42.96 25.72 37.59
C TRP A 409 43.07 25.69 36.06
N GLY A 410 44.18 25.20 35.50
CA GLY A 410 44.46 25.28 34.08
C GLY A 410 45.01 26.64 33.64
N SER A 411 45.16 26.82 32.33
CA SER A 411 45.63 28.08 31.75
C SER A 411 44.55 29.16 31.83
N PRO A 412 44.91 30.41 32.17
CA PRO A 412 43.95 31.51 32.16
C PRO A 412 43.47 31.82 30.74
N ILE A 413 42.27 32.39 30.65
CA ILE A 413 41.69 32.90 29.39
C ILE A 413 42.49 34.11 28.90
N ALA A 414 42.90 34.98 29.82
CA ALA A 414 43.70 36.17 29.52
C ALA A 414 44.67 36.50 30.66
N VAL A 415 45.80 37.12 30.32
CA VAL A 415 46.80 37.60 31.28
C VAL A 415 47.09 39.08 31.02
N ASN A 416 46.75 39.92 31.99
CA ASN A 416 47.11 41.34 31.99
C ASN A 416 48.41 41.51 32.79
N ARG A 417 49.46 42.06 32.18
CA ARG A 417 50.79 42.18 32.79
C ARG A 417 51.27 43.63 32.87
N THR A 418 51.82 44.00 34.01
CA THR A 418 52.45 45.31 34.25
C THR A 418 53.82 45.12 34.89
N THR A 419 54.84 45.78 34.33
CA THR A 419 56.22 45.72 34.85
C THR A 419 56.69 47.13 35.20
N VAL A 420 57.10 47.32 36.45
CA VAL A 420 57.71 48.57 36.95
C VAL A 420 59.04 48.24 37.64
N LYS A 421 59.86 49.25 37.92
CA LYS A 421 61.20 49.05 38.52
C LYS A 421 61.09 48.29 39.86
N GLY A 422 61.52 47.02 39.88
CA GLY A 422 61.52 46.16 41.06
C GLY A 422 60.25 45.33 41.30
N LEU A 423 59.20 45.47 40.48
CA LEU A 423 57.94 44.74 40.63
C LEU A 423 57.34 44.33 39.27
N THR A 424 57.00 43.05 39.13
CA THR A 424 56.13 42.55 38.05
C THR A 424 54.80 42.13 38.64
N ALA A 425 53.71 42.74 38.18
CA ALA A 425 52.33 42.40 38.56
C ALA A 425 51.59 41.76 37.39
N GLU A 426 50.86 40.69 37.64
CA GLU A 426 49.99 40.03 36.64
C GLU A 426 48.62 39.74 37.21
N GLN A 427 47.58 39.94 36.40
CA GLN A 427 46.22 39.49 36.66
C GLN A 427 45.87 38.41 35.64
N TRP A 428 45.52 37.23 36.12
CA TRP A 428 45.07 36.10 35.32
C TRP A 428 43.54 36.00 35.40
N VAL A 429 42.89 35.91 34.24
CA VAL A 429 41.42 35.92 34.10
C VAL A 429 40.93 34.51 33.76
N TYR A 430 39.98 33.98 34.55
CA TYR A 430 39.40 32.64 34.34
C TYR A 430 37.92 32.65 33.95
N GLY A 431 37.29 33.83 33.89
CA GLY A 431 35.85 34.01 33.58
C GLY A 431 35.00 34.15 34.85
N TRP A 432 33.71 34.49 34.70
CA TRP A 432 32.71 34.60 35.79
C TRP A 432 33.08 35.50 36.97
N GLY A 433 34.00 36.44 36.79
CA GLY A 433 34.46 37.33 37.86
C GLY A 433 35.59 36.75 38.72
N THR A 434 36.18 35.63 38.32
CA THR A 434 37.30 35.00 39.04
C THR A 434 38.66 35.40 38.47
N TYR A 435 39.55 35.87 39.35
CA TYR A 435 40.87 36.41 39.01
C TYR A 435 41.96 35.99 39.99
N LEU A 436 43.18 35.76 39.48
CA LEU A 436 44.38 35.54 40.28
C LEU A 436 45.39 36.66 40.07
N TYR A 437 45.87 37.27 41.15
CA TYR A 437 46.82 38.38 41.11
C TYR A 437 48.20 37.97 41.61
N PHE A 438 49.19 38.02 40.72
CA PHE A 438 50.57 37.65 41.02
C PHE A 438 51.46 38.89 41.19
N GLY A 439 52.28 38.89 42.24
CA GLY A 439 53.40 39.82 42.39
C GLY A 439 54.72 39.06 42.37
N ASN A 440 55.64 39.45 41.48
CA ASN A 440 56.94 38.81 41.30
C ASN A 440 56.86 37.26 41.18
N GLY A 441 55.82 36.77 40.50
CA GLY A 441 55.62 35.34 40.23
C GLY A 441 54.87 34.55 41.32
N THR A 442 54.50 35.20 42.42
CA THR A 442 53.79 34.60 43.56
C THR A 442 52.36 35.13 43.66
N LEU A 443 51.40 34.24 43.92
CA LEU A 443 49.98 34.57 44.06
C LEU A 443 49.75 35.37 45.36
N ASN A 444 49.32 36.61 45.21
CA ASN A 444 49.17 37.56 46.32
C ASN A 444 47.71 37.89 46.64
N ALA A 445 46.80 37.75 45.66
CA ALA A 445 45.36 37.90 45.91
C ALA A 445 44.55 36.99 44.99
N ILE A 446 43.39 36.57 45.50
CA ILE A 446 42.35 35.81 44.79
C ILE A 446 41.10 36.68 44.84
N GLN A 447 40.41 36.80 43.73
CA GLN A 447 39.09 37.42 43.63
C GLN A 447 38.16 36.39 43.00
N ASP A 448 37.09 36.05 43.68
CA ASP A 448 36.12 35.01 43.30
C ASP A 448 34.66 35.47 43.42
#